data_AF-A0A1Q3EL55-F1
#
_entry.id   AF-A0A1Q3EL55-F1
#
_cell.length_a   1.000
_cell.length_b   1.000
_cell.length_c   1.000
_cell.angle_alpha   90.00
_cell.angle_beta   90.00
_cell.angle_gamma   90.00
#
_symmetry.space_group_name_H-M   'P 1'
#
loop_
_entity.id
_entity.type
_entity.pdbx_description
1 polymer ?
#
loop_
_entity_poly.entity_id
_entity_poly.type
_entity_poly.pdbx_seq_one_letter_code
_entity_poly.pdbx_strand_id
1 'polypeptide(L)' 'MHPSWALLLQHTFVYAQVSPLQKKKLILTSLKNLGYITLMAGNGTNNVGALKQAHIGVGILNGTPEDLQKIAE' A
#
# COMPACT_ATOMS: atom_id res chain seq x y z
N MET A 1 -21.80 1.26 1.99
CA MET A 1 -20.91 2.26 1.35
C MET A 1 -21.73 3.02 0.33
N HIS A 2 -21.58 4.34 0.24
CA HIS A 2 -22.30 5.15 -0.75
C HIS A 2 -21.87 4.73 -2.18
N PRO A 3 -22.79 4.59 -3.15
CA PRO A 3 -22.46 4.12 -4.50
C PRO A 3 -21.41 4.99 -5.22
N SER A 4 -21.31 6.28 -4.89
CA SER A 4 -20.25 7.16 -5.41
C SER A 4 -18.84 6.79 -4.94
N TRP A 5 -18.69 5.96 -3.90
CA TRP A 5 -17.38 5.56 -3.38
C TRP A 5 -16.56 4.76 -4.39
N ALA A 6 -17.19 3.81 -5.08
CA ALA A 6 -16.52 3.02 -6.12
C ALA A 6 -16.09 3.91 -7.30
N LEU A 7 -16.93 4.88 -7.66
CA LEU A 7 -16.65 5.83 -8.73
C LEU A 7 -15.47 6.75 -8.37
N LEU A 8 -15.42 7.23 -7.13
CA LEU A 8 -14.30 8.04 -6.62
C LEU A 8 -12.99 7.25 -6.58
N LEU A 9 -13.01 6.00 -6.14
CA LEU A 9 -11.81 5.14 -6.12
C LEU A 9 -11.26 4.88 -7.52
N GLN A 10 -12.11 4.77 -8.53
CA GLN A 10 -11.69 4.53 -9.92
C GLN A 10 -11.13 5.78 -10.62
N HIS A 11 -11.52 6.97 -10.17
CA HIS A 11 -11.12 8.25 -10.80
C HIS A 11 -10.13 9.08 -9.96
N THR A 12 -9.63 8.54 -8.84
CA THR A 12 -8.69 9.24 -7.96
C THR A 12 -7.35 8.51 -7.91
N PHE A 13 -6.29 9.19 -8.35
CA PHE A 13 -4.93 8.63 -8.43
C PHE A 13 -4.04 9.02 -7.25
N VAL A 14 -4.33 10.13 -6.58
CA VAL A 14 -3.46 10.72 -5.55
C VAL A 14 -4.23 10.83 -4.25
N TYR A 15 -3.71 10.16 -3.20
CA TYR A 15 -4.22 10.25 -1.84
C TYR A 15 -3.13 10.81 -0.92
N ALA A 16 -3.32 12.04 -0.43
CA ALA A 16 -2.37 12.73 0.45
C ALA A 16 -2.86 12.79 1.91
N GLN A 17 -1.93 12.90 2.86
CA GLN A 17 -2.20 13.04 4.31
C GLN A 17 -3.14 11.97 4.92
N VAL A 18 -3.14 10.77 4.36
CA VAL A 18 -4.03 9.69 4.84
C VAL A 18 -3.39 8.94 6.00
N SER A 19 -4.14 8.74 7.08
CA SER A 19 -3.72 7.95 8.24
C SER A 19 -3.38 6.50 7.83
N PRO A 20 -2.39 5.83 8.45
CA PRO A 20 -2.00 4.46 8.08
C PRO A 20 -3.18 3.47 8.11
N LEU A 21 -4.06 3.59 9.10
CA LEU A 21 -5.27 2.76 9.21
C LEU A 21 -6.27 3.00 8.06
N GLN A 22 -6.44 4.25 7.65
CA GLN A 22 -7.32 4.64 6.55
C GLN A 22 -6.77 4.16 5.20
N LYS A 23 -5.46 4.28 4.94
CA LYS A 23 -4.83 3.74 3.72
C LYS A 23 -5.13 2.24 3.56
N LYS A 24 -5.01 1.50 4.67
CA LYS A 24 -5.18 0.04 4.69
C LYS A 24 -6.64 -0.39 4.52
N LYS A 25 -7.56 0.21 5.29
CA LYS A 25 -8.97 -0.19 5.32
C LYS A 25 -9.81 0.45 4.21
N LEU A 26 -9.61 1.74 3.90
CA LEU A 26 -10.47 2.43 2.94
C LEU A 26 -10.00 2.25 1.50
N ILE A 27 -8.70 2.36 1.23
CA ILE A 27 -8.19 2.32 -0.15
C ILE A 27 -7.88 0.88 -0.55
N LEU A 28 -6.93 0.23 0.13
CA LEU A 28 -6.48 -1.11 -0.25
C LEU A 28 -7.58 -2.16 -0.17
N THR A 29 -8.32 -2.22 0.95
CA THR A 29 -9.39 -3.24 1.10
C THR A 29 -10.55 -2.99 0.13
N SER A 30 -10.95 -1.74 -0.11
CA SER A 30 -12.01 -1.45 -1.08
C SER A 30 -11.61 -1.76 -2.51
N LEU A 31 -10.37 -1.44 -2.92
CA LEU A 31 -9.86 -1.79 -4.24
C LEU A 31 -9.77 -3.31 -4.44
N LYS A 32 -9.33 -4.05 -3.41
CA LYS A 32 -9.34 -5.52 -3.44
C LYS A 32 -10.75 -6.09 -3.58
N ASN A 33 -11.71 -5.55 -2.84
CA ASN A 33 -13.12 -5.99 -2.91
C ASN A 33 -13.77 -5.68 -4.26
N LEU A 34 -13.31 -4.63 -4.95
CA LEU A 34 -13.73 -4.29 -6.30
C LEU A 34 -13.06 -5.16 -7.38
N GLY A 35 -12.20 -6.11 -6.99
CA GLY A 35 -11.52 -7.03 -7.90
C GLY A 35 -10.22 -6.50 -8.51
N TYR A 36 -9.73 -5.33 -8.06
CA TYR A 36 -8.47 -4.78 -8.55
C TYR A 36 -7.26 -5.47 -7.90
N ILE A 37 -6.24 -5.72 -8.72
CA ILE A 37 -4.91 -6.10 -8.25
C ILE A 37 -4.27 -4.85 -7.64
N THR A 38 -3.74 -4.99 -6.42
CA THR A 38 -3.19 -3.86 -5.65
C THR A 38 -1.71 -4.07 -5.40
N LEU A 39 -0.91 -3.06 -5.73
CA LEU A 39 0.53 -3.02 -5.45
C LEU A 39 0.80 -1.88 -4.47
N MET A 40 1.60 -2.16 -3.44
CA MET A 40 2.09 -1.14 -2.50
C MET A 40 3.61 -1.15 -2.55
N ALA A 41 4.22 -0.01 -2.84
CA ALA A 41 5.67 0.18 -2.76
C ALA A 41 6.00 1.14 -1.60
N GLY A 42 6.98 0.79 -0.77
CA GLY A 42 7.37 1.68 0.32
C GLY A 42 8.63 1.22 1.06
N ASN A 43 9.26 2.17 1.74
CA ASN A 43 10.36 1.89 2.65
C ASN A 43 9.80 1.24 3.93
N GLY A 44 10.33 0.07 4.27
CA GLY A 44 9.70 -0.95 5.12
C GLY A 44 9.26 -0.46 6.49
N THR A 45 9.89 0.55 7.08
CA THR A 45 9.74 0.92 8.50
C THR A 45 8.32 1.33 8.92
N ASN A 46 7.62 2.11 8.09
CA ASN A 46 6.29 2.65 8.42
C ASN A 46 5.15 2.01 7.61
N ASN A 47 5.47 1.13 6.66
CA ASN A 47 4.51 0.63 5.67
C ASN A 47 4.33 -0.90 5.70
N VAL A 48 4.99 -1.63 6.62
CA VAL A 48 4.87 -3.11 6.76
C VAL A 48 3.42 -3.56 6.73
N GLY A 49 2.55 -2.84 7.45
CA GLY A 49 1.12 -3.13 7.48
C GLY A 49 0.50 -3.11 6.09
N ALA A 50 0.69 -2.03 5.33
CA ALA A 50 0.12 -1.86 4.00
C ALA A 50 0.73 -2.84 2.98
N LEU A 51 2.03 -3.10 3.07
CA LEU A 51 2.74 -4.08 2.23
C LEU A 51 2.15 -5.49 2.38
N LYS A 52 1.84 -5.93 3.61
CA LYS A 52 1.24 -7.25 3.86
C LYS A 52 -0.22 -7.37 3.36
N GLN A 53 -0.94 -6.26 3.20
CA GLN A 53 -2.35 -6.28 2.80
C GLN A 53 -2.53 -6.24 1.28
N ALA A 54 -1.57 -5.63 0.58
CA ALA A 54 -1.55 -5.57 -0.89
C ALA A 54 -1.42 -6.97 -1.50
N HIS A 55 -1.83 -7.13 -2.76
CA HIS A 55 -1.53 -8.36 -3.50
C HIS A 55 -0.04 -8.48 -3.77
N ILE A 56 0.62 -7.35 -4.03
CA ILE A 56 2.06 -7.26 -4.28
C ILE A 56 2.64 -6.18 -3.36
N GLY A 57 3.60 -6.56 -2.51
CA GLY A 57 4.35 -5.64 -1.66
C GLY A 57 5.77 -5.45 -2.19
N VAL A 58 6.17 -4.21 -2.46
CA VAL A 58 7.53 -3.86 -2.88
C VAL A 58 8.21 -3.05 -1.77
N GLY A 59 9.24 -3.64 -1.18
CA GLY A 59 10.10 -2.96 -0.22
C GLY A 59 11.16 -2.13 -0.95
N ILE A 60 11.16 -0.81 -0.77
CA ILE A 60 12.22 0.06 -1.28
C ILE A 60 13.21 0.27 -0.14
N LEU A 61 14.35 -0.42 -0.22
CA LEU A 61 15.45 -0.29 0.74
C LEU A 61 16.48 0.69 0.21
N ASN A 62 17.12 1.42 1.11
CA ASN A 62 18.30 2.19 0.74
C ASN A 62 19.44 1.18 0.56
N GLY A 63 20.20 1.26 -0.53
CA GLY A 63 21.29 0.32 -0.81
C GLY A 63 22.52 0.51 0.08
N THR A 64 22.33 0.82 1.37
CA THR A 64 23.44 0.89 2.31
C THR A 64 23.99 -0.51 2.55
N PRO A 65 25.29 -0.65 2.86
CA PRO A 65 25.90 -1.94 3.12
C PRO A 65 25.19 -2.73 4.23
N GLU A 66 24.69 -2.05 5.27
CA GLU A 66 23.96 -2.69 6.37
C GLU A 66 22.60 -3.26 5.95
N ASP A 67 21.88 -2.58 5.05
CA ASP A 67 20.58 -3.05 4.56
C ASP A 67 20.75 -4.22 3.58
N LEU A 68 21.82 -4.23 2.78
CA LEU A 68 22.17 -5.36 1.92
C LEU A 68 22.59 -6.60 2.72
N GLN A 69 23.32 -6.42 3.83
CA GLN A 69 23.69 -7.52 4.73
C GLN A 69 22.46 -8.20 5.35
N LYS A 70 21.46 -7.41 5.79
CA LYS A 70 20.21 -7.93 6.35
C LYS A 70 19.32 -8.68 5.35
N ILE A 71 19.51 -8.47 4.04
CA ILE A 71 18.79 -9.21 2.98
C ILE A 71 19.46 -10.55 2.70
N ALA A 72 20.77 -10.63 2.92
CA ALA A 72 21.58 -11.83 2.62
C ALA A 72 21.50 -12.91 3.71
N GLU A 73 21.05 -12.56 4.92
CA GLU A 73 20.72 -13.49 6.01
C GLU A 73 19.27 -13.99 5.92
#